data_AF-A0A8D2F2I9-F1
#
_entry.id   AF-A0A8D2F2I9-F1
#
_cell.length_a   1.000
_cell.length_b   1.000
_cell.length_c   1.000
_cell.angle_alpha   90.00
_cell.angle_beta   90.00
_cell.angle_gamma   90.00
#
_symmetry.space_group_name_H-M   'P 1'
#
loop_
_entity.id
_entity.type
_entity.pdbx_description
1 polymer ?
#
loop_
_entity_poly.entity_id
_entity_poly.type
_entity_poly.pdbx_seq_one_letter_code
_entity_poly.pdbx_strand_id
1 'polypeptide(L)'
;MDRLERPLVNLPLLLDPPSYVPDTVDLTDDALARKYWLTCFEEALDGVVKRAVASQPDSVDAAERAEKFRQKYWNKLQTLRQQPFAYGTLTVRSLLDTREHCLNEFNFPDPYSKVKQRENGVALRCFPGVVRSLDTLGWEERQLALVKGLLAGNVFDWGAKAVSEPWLVDSYSEWLQRLKITVE
;
A
#
# COMPACT_ATOMS: atom_id res chain seq x y z
N MET A 1 -9.64 -3.13 -16.75
CA MET A 1 -10.51 -4.05 -15.99
C MET A 1 -9.71 -5.31 -15.75
N ASP A 2 -9.36 -5.56 -14.49
CA ASP A 2 -8.70 -6.79 -14.06
C ASP A 2 -9.57 -7.99 -14.46
N ARG A 3 -9.04 -8.85 -15.34
CA ARG A 3 -9.74 -10.07 -15.74
C ARG A 3 -9.50 -11.12 -14.66
N LEU A 4 -10.30 -11.08 -13.61
CA LEU A 4 -10.33 -12.14 -12.62
C LEU A 4 -11.06 -13.35 -13.20
N GLU A 5 -10.45 -14.53 -13.10
CA GLU A 5 -11.01 -15.79 -13.62
C GLU A 5 -12.26 -16.26 -12.85
N ARG A 6 -12.55 -15.66 -11.69
CA ARG A 6 -13.66 -16.03 -10.81
C ARG A 6 -14.54 -14.83 -10.51
N PRO A 7 -15.85 -15.03 -10.37
CA PRO A 7 -16.76 -13.96 -9.95
C PRO A 7 -16.39 -13.50 -8.55
N LEU A 8 -16.32 -12.18 -8.37
CA LEU A 8 -16.17 -11.57 -7.05
C LEU A 8 -17.49 -11.69 -6.28
N VAL A 9 -17.39 -12.08 -5.01
CA VAL A 9 -18.51 -12.14 -4.06
C VAL A 9 -18.19 -11.28 -2.84
N ASN A 10 -19.23 -10.89 -2.11
CA ASN A 10 -19.06 -10.12 -0.87
C ASN A 10 -18.25 -10.90 0.17
N LEU A 11 -17.48 -10.18 0.99
CA LEU A 11 -16.79 -10.76 2.14
C LEU A 11 -17.84 -11.31 3.13
N PRO A 12 -17.78 -12.59 3.56
CA PRO A 12 -18.84 -13.20 4.38
C PRO A 12 -19.08 -12.53 5.75
N LEU A 13 -18.07 -11.82 6.26
CA LEU A 13 -18.14 -11.10 7.54
C LEU A 13 -18.65 -9.67 7.41
N LEU A 14 -18.99 -9.22 6.20
CA LEU A 14 -19.54 -7.90 5.99
C LEU A 14 -21.00 -7.88 6.42
N LEU A 15 -21.31 -7.14 7.49
CA LEU A 15 -22.64 -7.12 8.11
C LEU A 15 -23.74 -6.70 7.13
N ASP A 16 -23.50 -5.64 6.36
CA ASP A 16 -24.43 -5.12 5.36
C ASP A 16 -23.69 -4.70 4.09
N PRO A 17 -23.56 -5.62 3.10
CA PRO A 17 -22.80 -5.34 1.89
C PRO A 17 -23.30 -4.15 1.04
N PRO A 18 -24.62 -3.94 0.84
CA PRO A 18 -25.13 -2.80 0.07
C PRO A 18 -24.75 -1.42 0.60
N SER A 19 -24.57 -1.26 1.92
CA SER A 19 -24.22 0.03 2.53
C SER A 19 -22.71 0.21 2.75
N TYR A 20 -21.91 -0.83 2.50
CA TYR A 20 -20.47 -0.77 2.73
C TYR A 20 -19.76 0.11 1.69
N VAL A 21 -19.13 1.17 2.17
CA VAL A 21 -18.28 2.05 1.36
C VAL A 21 -16.83 1.80 1.74
N PRO A 22 -16.00 1.22 0.85
CA PRO A 22 -14.62 0.88 1.16
C PRO A 22 -13.68 2.10 1.15
N ASP A 23 -14.08 3.20 0.53
CA ASP A 23 -13.35 4.47 0.57
C ASP A 23 -13.72 5.27 1.80
N THR A 24 -12.78 5.45 2.71
CA THR A 24 -13.00 6.22 3.94
C THR A 24 -12.89 7.73 3.72
N VAL A 25 -12.31 8.17 2.59
CA VAL A 25 -12.09 9.58 2.26
C VAL A 25 -12.50 9.84 0.82
N ASP A 26 -13.50 10.69 0.62
CA ASP A 26 -13.87 11.23 -0.69
C ASP A 26 -13.03 12.47 -0.99
N LEU A 27 -12.07 12.32 -1.89
CA LEU A 27 -11.19 13.40 -2.32
C LEU A 27 -11.87 14.35 -3.30
N THR A 28 -13.10 14.06 -3.76
CA THR A 28 -13.90 14.99 -4.56
C THR A 28 -14.36 16.16 -3.68
N ASP A 29 -14.86 15.81 -2.49
CA ASP A 29 -15.44 16.76 -1.54
C ASP A 29 -14.39 17.32 -0.58
N ASP A 30 -13.42 16.52 -0.13
CA ASP A 30 -12.35 16.99 0.76
C ASP A 30 -11.16 17.58 -0.01
N ALA A 31 -11.16 18.91 -0.15
CA ALA A 31 -10.11 19.65 -0.83
C ALA A 31 -8.73 19.57 -0.14
N LEU A 32 -8.68 19.46 1.19
CA LEU A 32 -7.42 19.40 1.94
C LEU A 32 -6.77 18.02 1.77
N ALA A 33 -7.57 16.96 1.96
CA ALA A 33 -7.10 15.59 1.70
C ALA A 33 -6.71 15.40 0.24
N ARG A 34 -7.48 15.95 -0.71
CA ARG A 34 -7.14 15.91 -2.14
C ARG A 34 -5.77 16.54 -2.41
N LYS A 35 -5.52 17.75 -1.88
CA LYS A 35 -4.23 18.42 -2.05
C LYS A 35 -3.09 17.60 -1.46
N TYR A 36 -3.28 17.05 -0.26
CA TYR A 36 -2.29 16.22 0.41
C TYR A 36 -1.94 14.99 -0.45
N TRP A 37 -2.95 14.19 -0.81
CA TRP A 37 -2.74 12.94 -1.55
C TRP A 37 -2.13 13.19 -2.93
N LEU A 38 -2.68 14.13 -3.71
CA LEU A 38 -2.10 14.46 -5.02
C LEU A 38 -0.62 14.86 -4.92
N THR A 39 -0.26 15.65 -3.90
CA THR A 39 1.14 16.03 -3.66
C THR A 39 1.99 14.81 -3.31
N CYS A 40 1.52 13.88 -2.48
CA CYS A 40 2.23 12.63 -2.19
C CYS A 40 2.47 11.79 -3.46
N PHE A 41 1.48 11.68 -4.34
CA PHE A 41 1.63 10.93 -5.60
C PHE A 41 2.58 11.62 -6.59
N GLU A 42 2.58 12.96 -6.63
CA GLU A 42 3.54 13.75 -7.43
C GLU A 42 4.97 13.58 -6.91
N GLU A 43 5.19 13.70 -5.59
CA GLU A 43 6.51 13.50 -4.96
C GLU A 43 7.05 12.08 -5.18
N ALA A 44 6.18 11.07 -5.19
CA ALA A 44 6.57 9.67 -5.39
C ALA A 44 6.89 9.33 -6.86
N LEU A 45 6.50 10.18 -7.83
CA LEU A 45 6.54 9.87 -9.25
C LEU A 45 7.93 9.47 -9.75
N ASP A 46 8.96 10.25 -9.40
CA ASP A 46 10.33 9.96 -9.82
C ASP A 46 10.84 8.62 -9.27
N GLY A 47 10.42 8.25 -8.06
CA GLY A 47 10.71 6.96 -7.46
C GLY A 47 10.05 5.81 -8.24
N VAL A 48 8.80 5.99 -8.68
CA VAL A 48 8.07 5.02 -9.50
C VAL A 48 8.74 4.86 -10.87
N VAL A 49 9.12 5.96 -11.53
CA VAL A 49 9.82 5.96 -12.83
C VAL A 49 11.14 5.18 -12.72
N LYS A 50 11.95 5.47 -11.69
CA LYS A 50 13.21 4.75 -11.45
C LYS A 50 12.99 3.25 -11.28
N ARG A 51 11.95 2.85 -10.53
CA ARG A 51 11.60 1.44 -10.34
C ARG A 51 11.10 0.79 -11.63
N ALA A 52 10.30 1.49 -12.43
CA ALA A 52 9.83 1.01 -13.73
C ALA A 52 11.01 0.69 -14.65
N VAL A 53 11.97 1.62 -14.81
CA VAL A 53 13.19 1.37 -15.60
C VAL A 53 14.00 0.20 -15.04
N ALA A 54 14.26 0.18 -13.73
CA ALA A 54 15.04 -0.89 -13.09
C ALA A 54 14.38 -2.28 -13.18
N SER A 55 13.06 -2.35 -13.38
CA SER A 55 12.35 -3.62 -13.53
C SER A 55 12.73 -4.34 -14.83
N GLN A 56 13.10 -3.61 -15.88
CA GLN A 56 13.38 -4.13 -17.23
C GLN A 56 14.77 -3.68 -17.74
N PRO A 57 15.87 -4.13 -17.10
CA PRO A 57 17.23 -3.69 -17.44
C PRO A 57 17.68 -4.07 -18.85
N ASP A 58 17.10 -5.12 -19.41
CA ASP A 58 17.44 -5.64 -20.74
C ASP A 58 16.66 -4.96 -21.88
N SER A 59 15.70 -4.07 -21.56
CA SER A 59 14.88 -3.35 -22.53
C SER A 59 15.51 -2.00 -22.87
N VAL A 60 15.93 -1.84 -24.13
CA VAL A 60 16.59 -0.62 -24.64
C VAL A 60 15.71 0.63 -24.61
N ASP A 61 14.39 0.45 -24.70
CA ASP A 61 13.38 1.50 -24.75
C ASP A 61 12.66 1.70 -23.40
N ALA A 62 13.07 1.01 -22.33
CA ALA A 62 12.47 1.16 -21.01
C ALA A 62 12.54 2.60 -20.48
N ALA A 63 13.66 3.29 -20.68
CA ALA A 63 13.80 4.69 -20.27
C ALA A 63 12.82 5.62 -21.01
N GLU A 64 12.64 5.42 -22.32
CA GLU A 64 11.71 6.21 -23.13
C GLU A 64 10.26 5.95 -22.71
N ARG A 65 9.86 4.69 -22.52
CA ARG A 65 8.51 4.34 -22.04
C ARG A 65 8.24 4.90 -20.65
N ALA A 66 9.21 4.84 -19.74
CA ALA A 66 9.06 5.35 -18.39
C ALA A 66 8.89 6.88 -18.38
N GLU A 67 9.54 7.59 -19.29
CA GLU A 67 9.36 9.03 -19.48
C GLU A 67 7.96 9.37 -20.05
N LYS A 68 7.47 8.59 -21.03
CA LYS A 68 6.09 8.72 -21.53
C LYS A 68 5.07 8.46 -20.42
N PHE A 69 5.29 7.45 -19.59
CA PHE A 69 4.52 7.19 -18.37
C PHE A 69 4.52 8.41 -17.44
N ARG A 70 5.69 8.96 -17.13
CA ARG A 70 5.85 10.13 -16.25
C ARG A 70 5.00 11.29 -16.72
N GLN A 71 5.11 11.65 -18.00
CA GLN A 71 4.37 12.76 -18.60
C GLN A 71 2.86 12.51 -18.56
N LYS A 72 2.42 11.31 -18.99
CA LYS A 72 0.99 10.97 -19.02
C LYS A 72 0.37 10.98 -17.62
N TYR A 73 1.04 10.36 -16.65
CA TYR A 73 0.55 10.26 -15.29
C TYR A 73 0.54 11.61 -14.59
N TRP A 74 1.60 12.42 -14.75
CA TRP A 74 1.65 13.79 -14.26
C TRP A 74 0.48 14.64 -14.78
N ASN A 75 0.22 14.61 -16.08
CA ASN A 75 -0.88 15.35 -16.68
C ASN A 75 -2.23 14.93 -16.08
N LYS A 76 -2.44 13.62 -15.83
CA LYS A 76 -3.65 13.13 -15.16
C LYS A 76 -3.79 13.67 -13.73
N LEU A 77 -2.70 13.71 -12.95
CA LEU A 77 -2.70 14.31 -11.62
C LEU A 77 -3.05 15.80 -11.65
N GLN A 78 -2.52 16.55 -12.63
CA GLN A 78 -2.87 17.96 -12.81
C GLN A 78 -4.34 18.15 -13.21
N THR A 79 -4.89 17.30 -14.08
CA THR A 79 -6.32 17.32 -14.39
C THR A 79 -7.16 17.08 -13.14
N LEU A 80 -6.84 16.07 -12.33
CA LEU A 80 -7.57 15.76 -11.10
C LEU A 80 -7.47 16.86 -10.04
N ARG A 81 -6.39 17.65 -10.05
CA ARG A 81 -6.23 18.82 -9.19
C ARG A 81 -7.23 19.92 -9.53
N GLN A 82 -7.50 20.14 -10.82
CA GLN A 82 -8.39 21.19 -11.32
C GLN A 82 -9.85 20.73 -11.43
N GLN A 83 -10.05 19.47 -11.82
CA GLN A 83 -11.33 18.83 -12.09
C GLN A 83 -11.37 17.47 -11.36
N PRO A 84 -11.66 17.45 -10.05
CA PRO A 84 -11.60 16.22 -9.26
C PRO A 84 -12.60 15.15 -9.73
N PHE A 85 -13.72 15.56 -10.33
CA PHE A 85 -14.74 14.65 -10.86
C PHE A 85 -14.50 14.20 -12.31
N ALA A 86 -13.36 14.55 -12.93
CA ALA A 86 -13.10 14.31 -14.36
C ALA A 86 -13.21 12.82 -14.77
N TYR A 87 -13.00 11.90 -13.82
CA TYR A 87 -13.06 10.46 -14.05
C TYR A 87 -14.03 9.75 -13.08
N GLY A 88 -15.01 10.47 -12.53
CA GLY A 88 -15.90 10.00 -11.47
C GLY A 88 -15.42 10.43 -10.08
N THR A 89 -15.93 9.76 -9.03
CA THR A 89 -15.53 10.05 -7.64
C THR A 89 -14.04 9.82 -7.44
N LEU A 90 -13.33 10.84 -6.96
CA LEU A 90 -11.91 10.76 -6.67
C LEU A 90 -11.70 10.20 -5.27
N THR A 91 -10.98 9.08 -5.20
CA THR A 91 -10.57 8.45 -3.94
C THR A 91 -9.09 8.07 -3.99
N VAL A 92 -8.50 7.74 -2.83
CA VAL A 92 -7.11 7.25 -2.80
C VAL A 92 -6.96 5.97 -3.65
N ARG A 93 -7.98 5.10 -3.66
CA ARG A 93 -8.00 3.91 -4.52
C ARG A 93 -7.96 4.29 -6.00
N SER A 94 -8.80 5.22 -6.44
CA SER A 94 -8.80 5.65 -7.85
C SER A 94 -7.45 6.25 -8.30
N LEU A 95 -6.71 6.90 -7.38
CA LEU A 95 -5.36 7.41 -7.67
C LEU A 95 -4.36 6.26 -7.84
N LEU A 96 -4.40 5.25 -6.95
CA LEU A 96 -3.61 4.03 -7.08
C LEU A 96 -3.93 3.30 -8.39
N ASP A 97 -5.21 3.08 -8.69
CA ASP A 97 -5.66 2.42 -9.92
C ASP A 97 -5.21 3.19 -11.17
N THR A 98 -5.27 4.53 -11.14
CA THR A 98 -4.80 5.37 -12.24
C THR A 98 -3.30 5.18 -12.49
N ARG A 99 -2.49 5.08 -11.44
CA ARG A 99 -1.06 4.80 -11.56
C ARG A 99 -0.81 3.44 -12.18
N GLU A 100 -1.45 2.39 -11.66
CA GLU A 100 -1.29 1.02 -12.16
C GLU A 100 -1.75 0.89 -13.61
N HIS A 101 -2.87 1.51 -13.99
CA HIS A 101 -3.31 1.55 -15.39
C HIS A 101 -2.30 2.25 -16.29
N CYS A 102 -1.73 3.38 -15.87
CA CYS A 102 -0.71 4.07 -16.65
C CYS A 102 0.57 3.23 -16.78
N LEU A 103 1.03 2.59 -15.70
CA LEU A 103 2.19 1.70 -15.73
C LEU A 103 1.97 0.53 -16.70
N ASN A 104 0.81 -0.13 -16.61
CA ASN A 104 0.43 -1.22 -17.50
C ASN A 104 0.38 -0.80 -18.97
N GLU A 105 -0.14 0.39 -19.27
CA GLU A 105 -0.20 0.92 -20.63
C GLU A 105 1.19 1.10 -21.26
N PHE A 106 2.19 1.44 -20.45
CA PHE A 106 3.59 1.57 -20.89
C PHE A 106 4.42 0.30 -20.65
N ASN A 107 3.75 -0.86 -20.54
CA ASN A 107 4.34 -2.18 -20.39
C ASN A 107 5.18 -2.37 -19.11
N PHE A 108 4.78 -1.77 -17.99
CA PHE A 108 5.40 -1.98 -16.68
C PHE A 108 4.44 -2.64 -15.67
N PRO A 109 4.13 -3.94 -15.81
CA PRO A 109 3.08 -4.58 -15.03
C PRO A 109 3.44 -4.86 -13.56
N ASP A 110 4.72 -5.07 -13.24
CA ASP A 110 5.17 -5.16 -11.83
C ASP A 110 6.58 -4.56 -11.65
N PRO A 111 6.68 -3.23 -11.51
CA PRO A 111 7.94 -2.52 -11.27
C PRO A 111 8.64 -2.93 -9.98
N TYR A 112 7.91 -3.55 -9.04
CA TYR A 112 8.38 -3.83 -7.68
C TYR A 112 8.79 -5.29 -7.48
N SER A 113 8.49 -6.17 -8.43
CA SER A 113 8.77 -7.62 -8.40
C SER A 113 10.16 -7.97 -7.88
N LYS A 114 11.23 -7.41 -8.48
CA LYS A 114 12.62 -7.70 -8.10
C LYS A 114 12.97 -7.23 -6.68
N VAL A 115 12.45 -6.08 -6.27
CA VAL A 115 12.67 -5.55 -4.92
C VAL A 115 11.95 -6.42 -3.89
N LYS A 116 10.68 -6.75 -4.14
CA LYS A 116 9.89 -7.68 -3.31
C LYS A 116 10.59 -9.04 -3.18
N GLN A 117 11.11 -9.60 -4.26
CA GLN A 117 11.85 -10.87 -4.22
C GLN A 117 13.10 -10.79 -3.33
N ARG A 118 13.87 -9.70 -3.44
CA ARG A 118 15.07 -9.47 -2.61
C ARG A 118 14.70 -9.34 -1.13
N GLU A 119 13.70 -8.51 -0.81
CA GLU A 119 13.23 -8.26 0.55
C GLU A 119 12.65 -9.53 1.18
N ASN A 120 11.81 -10.26 0.45
CA ASN A 120 11.32 -11.57 0.87
C ASN A 120 12.46 -12.56 1.14
N GLY A 121 13.50 -12.57 0.28
CA GLY A 121 14.67 -13.40 0.49
C GLY A 121 15.44 -13.06 1.78
N VAL A 122 15.54 -11.77 2.12
CA VAL A 122 16.13 -11.33 3.40
C VAL A 122 15.24 -11.73 4.58
N ALA A 123 13.93 -11.46 4.49
CA ALA A 123 12.98 -11.77 5.54
C ALA A 123 12.97 -13.28 5.85
N LEU A 124 12.97 -14.14 4.83
CA LEU A 124 13.03 -15.60 4.98
C LEU A 124 14.31 -16.07 5.67
N ARG A 125 15.47 -15.43 5.40
CA ARG A 125 16.72 -15.77 6.10
C ARG A 125 16.69 -15.38 7.57
N CYS A 126 16.05 -14.26 7.90
CA CYS A 126 15.93 -13.78 9.28
C CYS A 126 14.87 -14.54 10.09
N PHE A 127 13.84 -15.06 9.41
CA PHE A 127 12.66 -15.67 10.02
C PHE A 127 12.98 -16.72 11.11
N PRO A 128 13.87 -17.72 10.89
CA PRO A 128 14.17 -18.71 11.93
C PRO A 128 14.79 -18.10 13.19
N GLY A 129 15.61 -17.05 13.04
CA GLY A 129 16.20 -16.34 14.18
C GLY A 129 15.16 -15.57 14.99
N VAL A 130 14.26 -14.86 14.29
CA VAL A 130 13.15 -14.13 14.92
C VAL A 130 12.23 -15.10 15.68
N VAL A 131 11.81 -16.21 15.05
CA VAL A 131 10.95 -17.21 15.70
C VAL A 131 11.62 -17.79 16.95
N ARG A 132 12.89 -18.22 16.86
CA ARG A 132 13.61 -18.72 18.04
C ARG A 132 13.68 -17.70 19.17
N SER A 133 13.88 -16.43 18.85
CA SER A 133 13.90 -15.38 19.88
C SER A 133 12.53 -15.20 20.54
N LEU A 134 11.44 -15.24 19.76
CA LEU A 134 10.07 -15.17 20.28
C LEU A 134 9.73 -16.38 21.16
N ASP A 135 10.23 -17.56 20.82
CA ASP A 135 10.00 -18.79 21.59
C ASP A 135 10.62 -18.77 22.99
N THR A 136 11.65 -17.95 23.21
CA THR A 136 12.25 -17.77 24.54
C THR A 136 11.46 -16.83 25.46
N LEU A 137 10.51 -16.06 24.92
CA LEU A 137 9.73 -15.10 25.68
C LEU A 137 8.54 -15.76 26.37
N GLY A 138 8.16 -15.22 27.54
CA GLY A 138 6.89 -15.53 28.19
C GLY A 138 5.69 -15.11 27.34
N TRP A 139 4.49 -15.62 27.65
CA TRP A 139 3.29 -15.42 26.82
C TRP A 139 3.01 -13.95 26.52
N GLU A 140 2.92 -13.10 27.55
CA GLU A 140 2.55 -11.68 27.40
C GLU A 140 3.61 -10.87 26.63
N GLU A 141 4.89 -11.10 26.93
CA GLU A 141 6.01 -10.47 26.24
C GLU A 141 6.09 -10.89 24.77
N ARG A 142 5.78 -12.16 24.47
CA ARG A 142 5.71 -12.70 23.12
C ARG A 142 4.62 -12.03 22.29
N GLN A 143 3.42 -11.85 22.85
CA GLN A 143 2.33 -11.15 22.15
C GLN A 143 2.71 -9.70 21.84
N LEU A 144 3.34 -9.00 22.79
CA LEU A 144 3.83 -7.64 22.57
C LEU A 144 4.87 -7.58 21.44
N ALA A 145 5.82 -8.52 21.46
CA ALA A 145 6.87 -8.61 20.46
C ALA A 145 6.31 -8.92 19.06
N LEU A 146 5.29 -9.77 18.96
CA LEU A 146 4.59 -10.09 17.71
C LEU A 146 3.88 -8.87 17.12
N VAL A 147 3.11 -8.13 17.93
CA VAL A 147 2.41 -6.91 17.47
C VAL A 147 3.41 -5.84 17.03
N LYS A 148 4.46 -5.61 17.83
CA LYS A 148 5.54 -4.70 17.46
C LYS A 148 6.23 -5.12 16.16
N GLY A 149 6.50 -6.42 16.00
CA GLY A 149 7.09 -6.98 14.79
C GLY A 149 6.21 -6.80 13.55
N LEU A 150 4.90 -7.03 13.68
CA LEU A 150 3.92 -6.81 12.61
C LEU A 150 3.93 -5.35 12.14
N LEU A 151 3.86 -4.41 13.09
CA LEU A 151 3.86 -2.98 12.78
C LEU A 151 5.20 -2.52 12.19
N ALA A 152 6.32 -2.97 12.77
CA ALA A 152 7.65 -2.65 12.27
C ALA A 152 7.87 -3.19 10.84
N GLY A 153 7.37 -4.39 10.53
CA GLY A 153 7.40 -4.93 9.17
C GLY A 153 6.63 -4.06 8.18
N ASN A 154 5.45 -3.58 8.57
CA ASN A 154 4.66 -2.68 7.72
C ASN A 154 5.34 -1.31 7.49
N VAL A 155 6.08 -0.79 8.48
CA VAL A 155 6.91 0.43 8.32
C VAL A 155 8.11 0.19 7.41
N PHE A 156 8.71 -1.00 7.47
CA PHE A 156 9.86 -1.36 6.65
C PHE A 156 9.51 -1.44 5.15
N ASP A 157 8.28 -1.88 4.80
CA ASP A 157 7.81 -1.97 3.41
C ASP A 157 7.31 -0.62 2.85
N TRP A 158 6.99 0.34 3.70
CA TRP A 158 6.33 1.58 3.27
C TRP A 158 7.30 2.77 3.33
N GLY A 159 7.49 3.43 2.19
CA GLY A 159 7.93 4.83 2.16
C GLY A 159 6.91 5.82 2.75
N ALA A 160 6.04 5.38 3.67
CA ALA A 160 4.97 6.17 4.23
C ALA A 160 5.52 7.04 5.37
N LYS A 161 5.60 8.35 5.09
CA LYS A 161 5.86 9.40 6.07
C LYS A 161 4.90 9.38 7.28
N ALA A 162 3.78 8.65 7.22
CA ALA A 162 2.68 8.71 8.19
C ALA A 162 2.82 7.79 9.42
N VAL A 163 3.77 6.83 9.43
CA VAL A 163 3.87 5.86 10.55
C VAL A 163 4.91 6.27 11.60
N SER A 164 5.36 7.54 11.60
CA SER A 164 6.31 8.06 12.58
C SER A 164 5.69 8.51 13.91
N GLU A 165 4.41 8.20 14.20
CA GLU A 165 3.71 8.65 15.43
C GLU A 165 3.09 7.50 16.27
N PRO A 166 2.94 7.70 17.60
CA PRO A 166 2.78 6.63 18.59
C PRO A 166 1.33 6.11 18.75
N TRP A 167 0.72 5.62 17.66
CA TRP A 167 -0.63 4.99 17.68
C TRP A 167 -0.72 3.73 18.57
N LEU A 168 0.41 3.16 18.98
CA LEU A 168 0.49 1.94 19.77
C LEU A 168 0.01 2.08 21.22
N VAL A 169 -0.11 3.31 21.74
CA VAL A 169 -0.32 3.52 23.18
C VAL A 169 -1.79 3.35 23.58
N ASP A 170 -2.75 3.60 22.68
CA ASP A 170 -4.13 3.86 23.10
C ASP A 170 -5.09 2.64 23.05
N SER A 171 -4.70 1.52 22.45
CA SER A 171 -5.59 0.33 22.34
C SER A 171 -4.93 -0.99 22.71
N TYR A 172 -3.67 -0.98 23.10
CA TYR A 172 -2.91 -2.21 23.37
C TYR A 172 -3.38 -2.92 24.65
N SER A 173 -3.65 -2.16 25.71
CA SER A 173 -4.12 -2.70 27.00
C SER A 173 -5.50 -3.36 26.90
N GLU A 174 -6.43 -2.75 26.16
CA GLU A 174 -7.76 -3.33 25.92
C GLU A 174 -7.70 -4.58 25.04
N TRP A 175 -6.80 -4.60 24.05
CA TRP A 175 -6.61 -5.74 23.18
C TRP A 175 -6.00 -6.95 23.92
N LEU A 176 -5.01 -6.71 24.81
CA LEU A 176 -4.48 -7.76 25.68
C LEU A 176 -5.55 -8.35 26.61
N GLN A 177 -6.45 -7.52 27.15
CA GLN A 177 -7.58 -8.02 27.94
C GLN A 177 -8.51 -8.90 27.10
N ARG A 178 -8.83 -8.51 25.86
CA ARG A 178 -9.65 -9.31 24.94
C ARG A 178 -9.01 -10.65 24.57
N LEU A 179 -7.68 -10.70 24.43
CA LEU A 179 -6.95 -11.95 24.16
C LEU A 179 -6.82 -12.88 25.38
N LYS A 180 -6.71 -12.31 26.59
CA LYS A 180 -6.66 -13.09 27.84
C LYS A 180 -8.00 -13.81 28.11
N ILE A 181 -9.12 -13.26 27.65
CA ILE A 181 -10.47 -13.85 27.79
C ILE A 181 -10.69 -15.06 26.87
N THR A 182 -9.90 -15.20 25.79
CA THR A 182 -10.05 -16.32 24.83
C THR A 182 -9.23 -17.56 25.19
N VAL A 183 -8.46 -17.53 26.29
CA VAL A 183 -7.63 -18.65 26.77
C VAL A 183 -8.17 -19.12 28.13
N GLU A 184 -9.38 -19.66 28.13
CA GLU A 184 -9.88 -20.59 29.15
C GLU A 184 -10.45 -21.85 28.46
#